data_AF-A0AB36S5K5-F1
#
_entry.id   AF-A0AB36S5K5-F1
#
_cell.length_a   1.000
_cell.length_b   1.000
_cell.length_c   1.000
_cell.angle_alpha   90.00
_cell.angle_beta   90.00
_cell.angle_gamma   90.00
#
_symmetry.space_group_name_H-M   'P 1'
#
loop_
_entity.id
_entity.type
_entity.pdbx_description
1 polymer ?
#
loop_
_entity_poly.entity_id
_entity_poly.type
_entity_poly.pdbx_seq_one_letter_code
_entity_poly.pdbx_strand_id
1 'polypeptide(L)'
;MDKFVGIIERRIMPVANRIGTQRHMTAIRKGIIATMPLTIVGSFFTILLNIPIESVAAVIEPYREILDIPFCYTVGILALYATFGIASSLAKSYKLDSLTAGILALMSFLIVAAPTLRVVEDLEGVTAGRYINIANLGSGSLFGAIVTAIVSVEIYRFFIEKKITIKMPDGVPPEVTNSFVALIPGAVILIFFWVVRHMLGFDLNGFLSQLLMPLKGVLAGNSLFGGLLTVFLICFFWVLGIHGPAIMGPVIRPFWDISIAENIDAFNAGTNAQNMPNIFTEQFLQWFV
;
A
#
# COMPACT_ATOMS: atom_id res chain seq x y z
N MET A 1 -20.12 37.11 5.54
CA MET A 1 -18.90 36.48 4.99
C MET A 1 -17.88 36.24 6.10
N ASP A 2 -17.54 37.26 6.88
CA ASP A 2 -16.49 37.18 7.93
C ASP A 2 -16.74 36.19 9.07
N LYS A 3 -18.01 35.99 9.47
CA LYS A 3 -18.36 34.93 10.46
C LYS A 3 -18.13 33.52 9.93
N PHE A 4 -18.39 33.29 8.64
CA PHE A 4 -18.21 31.99 8.00
C PHE A 4 -16.73 31.69 7.78
N VAL A 5 -15.98 32.67 7.25
CA VAL A 5 -14.51 32.61 7.14
C VAL A 5 -13.87 32.40 8.52
N GLY A 6 -14.31 33.12 9.55
CA GLY A 6 -13.82 32.94 10.91
C GLY A 6 -14.11 31.57 11.52
N ILE A 7 -15.21 30.90 11.16
CA ILE A 7 -15.48 29.50 11.57
C ILE A 7 -14.51 28.56 10.87
N ILE A 8 -14.30 28.73 9.57
CA ILE A 8 -13.37 27.91 8.79
C ILE A 8 -11.96 28.00 9.37
N GLU A 9 -11.48 29.22 9.59
CA GLU A 9 -10.12 29.44 10.08
C GLU A 9 -9.91 28.89 11.49
N ARG A 10 -10.89 29.05 12.38
CA ARG A 10 -10.75 28.67 13.80
C ARG A 10 -11.11 27.23 14.10
N ARG A 11 -11.96 26.58 13.29
CA ARG A 11 -12.47 25.22 13.54
C ARG A 11 -12.01 24.20 12.51
N ILE A 12 -12.11 24.52 11.22
CA ILE A 12 -11.90 23.56 10.14
C ILE A 12 -10.41 23.42 9.82
N MET A 13 -9.68 24.53 9.66
CA MET A 13 -8.25 24.49 9.34
C MET A 13 -7.40 23.72 10.36
N PRO A 14 -7.56 23.91 11.69
CA PRO A 14 -6.74 23.21 12.65
C PRO A 14 -6.96 21.70 12.65
N VAL A 15 -8.20 21.26 12.40
CA VAL A 15 -8.55 19.84 12.30
C VAL A 15 -7.99 19.23 11.01
N ALA A 16 -8.19 19.91 9.88
CA ALA A 16 -7.67 19.48 8.59
C ALA A 16 -6.13 19.35 8.61
N ASN A 17 -5.44 20.35 9.15
CA ASN A 17 -3.98 20.32 9.32
C ASN A 17 -3.54 19.20 10.27
N ARG A 18 -4.27 18.97 11.37
CA ARG A 18 -3.95 17.89 12.32
C ARG A 18 -4.09 16.51 11.68
N ILE A 19 -5.09 16.31 10.82
CA ILE A 19 -5.27 15.06 10.06
C ILE A 19 -4.14 14.92 9.02
N GLY A 20 -3.89 15.98 8.24
CA GLY A 20 -2.88 15.95 7.19
C GLY A 20 -1.45 15.77 7.67
N THR A 21 -1.16 16.23 8.90
CA THR A 21 0.15 16.07 9.57
C THR A 21 0.20 14.89 10.53
N GLN A 22 -0.86 14.09 10.63
CA GLN A 22 -0.86 12.91 11.48
C GLN A 22 0.19 11.92 10.97
N ARG A 23 1.03 11.44 11.90
CA ARG A 23 2.25 10.68 11.58
C ARG A 23 2.01 9.41 10.75
N HIS A 24 0.94 8.66 11.02
CA HIS A 24 0.57 7.42 10.32
C HIS A 24 0.08 7.75 8.93
N MET A 25 -0.78 8.76 8.79
CA MET A 25 -1.23 9.24 7.48
C MET A 25 -0.06 9.74 6.62
N THR A 26 0.88 10.43 7.24
CA THR A 26 2.13 10.87 6.59
C THR A 26 3.00 9.68 6.19
N ALA A 27 3.09 8.64 7.03
CA ALA A 27 3.85 7.43 6.74
C ALA A 27 3.24 6.60 5.61
N ILE A 28 1.90 6.45 5.58
CA ILE A 28 1.17 5.83 4.48
C ILE A 28 1.52 6.55 3.18
N ARG A 29 1.35 7.87 3.15
CA ARG A 29 1.64 8.69 1.97
C ARG A 29 3.08 8.53 1.50
N LYS A 30 4.06 8.68 2.39
CA LYS A 30 5.48 8.58 2.04
C LYS A 30 5.85 7.17 1.57
N GLY A 31 5.28 6.15 2.21
CA GLY A 31 5.52 4.75 1.86
C GLY A 31 4.99 4.39 0.47
N ILE A 32 3.78 4.82 0.12
CA ILE A 32 3.22 4.59 -1.21
C ILE A 32 3.94 5.45 -2.27
N ILE A 33 4.28 6.71 -1.97
CA ILE A 33 5.07 7.53 -2.91
C ILE A 33 6.43 6.88 -3.22
N ALA A 34 7.03 6.18 -2.26
CA ALA A 34 8.30 5.49 -2.48
C ALA A 34 8.22 4.38 -3.55
N THR A 35 7.02 3.89 -3.89
CA THR A 35 6.83 2.88 -4.95
C THR A 35 6.71 3.49 -6.34
N MET A 36 6.59 4.82 -6.47
CA MET A 36 6.38 5.48 -7.77
C MET A 36 7.40 5.11 -8.86
N PRO A 37 8.72 5.01 -8.58
CA PRO A 37 9.67 4.60 -9.62
C PRO A 37 9.37 3.21 -10.18
N LEU A 38 8.96 2.27 -9.31
CA LEU A 38 8.62 0.91 -9.70
C LEU A 38 7.34 0.88 -10.52
N THR A 39 6.30 1.60 -10.08
CA THR A 39 5.03 1.67 -10.81
C THR A 39 5.21 2.29 -12.18
N ILE A 40 6.05 3.33 -12.31
CA ILE A 40 6.36 3.95 -13.61
C ILE A 40 7.03 2.94 -14.53
N VAL A 41 8.09 2.26 -14.07
CA VAL A 41 8.82 1.28 -14.88
C VAL A 41 7.91 0.11 -15.30
N GLY A 42 7.13 -0.47 -14.38
CA GLY A 42 6.19 -1.54 -14.70
C GLY A 42 5.11 -1.12 -15.69
N SER A 43 4.61 0.11 -15.56
CA SER A 43 3.57 0.64 -16.46
C SER A 43 4.06 0.80 -17.89
N PHE A 44 5.34 1.08 -18.13
CA PHE A 44 5.89 1.10 -19.50
C PHE A 44 5.78 -0.26 -20.20
N PHE A 45 6.05 -1.35 -19.47
CA PHE A 45 5.89 -2.71 -20.01
C PHE A 45 4.42 -3.08 -20.19
N THR A 46 3.55 -2.66 -19.27
CA THR A 46 2.09 -2.79 -19.43
C THR A 46 1.62 -2.08 -20.70
N ILE A 47 2.09 -0.86 -20.97
CA ILE A 47 1.73 -0.13 -22.19
C ILE A 47 2.25 -0.86 -23.42
N LEU A 48 3.53 -1.28 -23.42
CA LEU A 48 4.16 -1.99 -24.52
C LEU A 48 3.38 -3.26 -24.90
N LEU A 49 3.01 -4.08 -23.90
CA LEU A 49 2.28 -5.33 -24.09
C LEU A 49 0.85 -5.17 -24.62
N ASN A 50 0.30 -3.96 -24.51
CA ASN A 50 -1.10 -3.68 -24.80
C ASN A 50 -1.28 -2.49 -25.76
N ILE A 51 -0.29 -2.24 -26.64
CA ILE A 51 -0.42 -1.25 -27.72
C ILE A 51 -1.57 -1.70 -28.65
N PRO A 52 -2.61 -0.88 -28.87
CA PRO A 52 -3.81 -1.26 -29.63
C PRO A 52 -3.58 -1.14 -31.15
N ILE A 53 -2.49 -1.72 -31.64
CA ILE A 53 -2.13 -1.77 -33.07
C ILE A 53 -1.81 -3.22 -33.40
N GLU A 54 -2.63 -3.84 -34.26
CA GLU A 54 -2.56 -5.28 -34.56
C GLU A 54 -1.18 -5.73 -35.07
N SER A 55 -0.55 -4.93 -35.93
CA SER A 55 0.80 -5.22 -36.44
C SER A 55 1.87 -5.17 -35.34
N VAL A 56 1.71 -4.33 -34.33
CA VAL A 56 2.62 -4.25 -33.18
C VAL A 56 2.38 -5.43 -32.23
N ALA A 57 1.11 -5.74 -31.95
CA ALA A 57 0.73 -6.87 -31.11
C ALA A 57 1.28 -8.19 -31.66
N ALA A 58 1.19 -8.42 -32.98
CA ALA A 58 1.73 -9.61 -33.63
C ALA A 58 3.26 -9.76 -33.49
N VAL A 59 4.00 -8.64 -33.47
CA VAL A 59 5.46 -8.64 -33.25
C VAL A 59 5.82 -8.93 -31.79
N ILE A 60 4.97 -8.48 -30.85
CA ILE A 60 5.20 -8.62 -29.41
C ILE A 60 4.80 -10.00 -28.91
N GLU A 61 3.79 -10.64 -29.50
CA GLU A 61 3.21 -11.90 -29.01
C GLU A 61 4.24 -12.99 -28.67
N PRO A 62 5.27 -13.27 -29.51
CA PRO A 62 6.30 -14.28 -29.18
C PRO A 62 7.14 -13.94 -27.95
N TYR A 63 7.17 -12.68 -27.53
CA TYR A 63 7.96 -12.16 -26.42
C TYR A 63 7.10 -11.77 -25.21
N ARG A 64 5.78 -11.98 -25.26
CA ARG A 64 4.82 -11.50 -24.26
C ARG A 64 5.19 -11.94 -22.85
N GLU A 65 5.51 -13.23 -22.67
CA GLU A 65 5.88 -13.78 -21.36
C GLU A 65 7.12 -13.11 -20.76
N ILE A 66 8.15 -12.84 -21.57
CA ILE A 66 9.40 -12.19 -21.11
C ILE A 66 9.16 -10.71 -20.80
N LEU A 67 8.34 -10.05 -21.62
CA LEU A 67 8.01 -8.64 -21.46
C LEU A 67 7.01 -8.38 -20.32
N ASP A 68 6.34 -9.41 -19.79
CA ASP A 68 5.47 -9.31 -18.61
C ASP A 68 6.23 -9.37 -17.29
N ILE A 69 7.43 -9.98 -17.28
CA ILE A 69 8.28 -10.11 -16.08
C ILE A 69 8.47 -8.78 -15.33
N PRO A 70 8.79 -7.65 -15.99
CA PRO A 70 8.95 -6.37 -15.30
C PRO A 70 7.68 -5.91 -14.59
N PHE A 71 6.49 -6.15 -15.15
CA PHE A 71 5.22 -5.86 -14.49
C PHE A 71 5.05 -6.72 -13.22
N CYS A 72 5.29 -8.04 -13.34
CA CYS A 72 5.19 -8.98 -12.23
C CYS A 72 6.02 -8.56 -11.00
N TYR A 73 7.25 -8.07 -11.21
CA TYR A 73 8.16 -7.68 -10.13
C TYR A 73 8.12 -6.18 -9.77
N THR A 74 7.19 -5.42 -10.32
CA THR A 74 6.98 -4.01 -9.95
C THR A 74 5.58 -3.79 -9.39
N VAL A 75 4.59 -3.65 -10.26
CA VAL A 75 3.19 -3.40 -9.90
C VAL A 75 2.53 -4.68 -9.39
N GLY A 76 2.88 -5.85 -9.95
CA GLY A 76 2.34 -7.15 -9.53
C GLY A 76 2.61 -7.53 -8.08
N ILE A 77 3.62 -6.91 -7.45
CA ILE A 77 3.96 -7.08 -6.03
C ILE A 77 3.95 -5.75 -5.25
N LEU A 78 3.14 -4.78 -5.69
CA LEU A 78 3.13 -3.42 -5.15
C LEU A 78 2.86 -3.36 -3.64
N ALA A 79 2.00 -4.21 -3.10
CA ALA A 79 1.68 -4.22 -1.67
C ALA A 79 2.89 -4.63 -0.81
N LEU A 80 3.79 -5.48 -1.34
CA LEU A 80 5.06 -5.82 -0.70
C LEU A 80 5.91 -4.55 -0.50
N TYR A 81 6.15 -3.80 -1.59
CA TYR A 81 6.95 -2.57 -1.54
C TYR A 81 6.32 -1.48 -0.68
N ALA A 82 5.00 -1.30 -0.79
CA ALA A 82 4.26 -0.35 0.03
C ALA A 82 4.38 -0.69 1.53
N THR A 83 4.25 -1.96 1.91
CA THR A 83 4.41 -2.40 3.32
C THR A 83 5.74 -1.91 3.90
N PHE A 84 6.85 -2.18 3.21
CA PHE A 84 8.17 -1.77 3.67
C PHE A 84 8.30 -0.24 3.73
N GLY A 85 7.86 0.45 2.68
CA GLY A 85 7.93 1.91 2.60
C GLY A 85 7.17 2.60 3.72
N ILE A 86 5.96 2.13 4.02
CA ILE A 86 5.09 2.68 5.08
C ILE A 86 5.73 2.43 6.44
N ALA A 87 6.15 1.19 6.71
CA ALA A 87 6.75 0.83 7.99
C ALA A 87 8.06 1.59 8.25
N SER A 88 8.92 1.67 7.23
CA SER A 88 10.17 2.44 7.29
C SER A 88 9.89 3.92 7.56
N SER A 89 8.93 4.52 6.85
CA SER A 89 8.57 5.92 7.09
C SER A 89 7.98 6.17 8.47
N LEU A 90 7.17 5.24 9.00
CA LEU A 90 6.57 5.36 10.33
C LEU A 90 7.64 5.22 11.42
N ALA A 91 8.53 4.24 11.30
CA ALA A 91 9.65 4.04 12.22
C ALA A 91 10.59 5.26 12.27
N LYS A 92 10.91 5.88 11.12
CA LYS A 92 11.67 7.14 11.06
C LYS A 92 10.99 8.25 11.85
N SER A 93 9.66 8.36 11.78
CA SER A 93 8.91 9.36 12.54
C SER A 93 9.03 9.18 14.07
N TYR A 94 9.29 7.94 14.51
CA TYR A 94 9.54 7.58 15.90
C TYR A 94 11.02 7.55 16.29
N LYS A 95 11.95 7.85 15.36
CA LYS A 95 13.40 7.70 15.55
C LYS A 95 13.82 6.26 15.89
N LEU A 96 13.10 5.27 15.34
CA LEU A 96 13.42 3.85 15.47
C LEU A 96 14.22 3.37 14.26
N ASP A 97 14.88 2.20 14.41
CA ASP A 97 15.53 1.53 13.29
C ASP A 97 14.51 1.21 12.20
N SER A 98 14.70 1.84 11.04
CA SER A 98 13.72 1.81 9.95
C SER A 98 13.86 0.56 9.08
N LEU A 99 15.05 -0.04 9.05
CA LEU A 99 15.31 -1.26 8.29
C LEU A 99 14.67 -2.45 9.00
N THR A 100 14.94 -2.61 10.29
CA THR A 100 14.32 -3.60 11.16
C THR A 100 12.80 -3.49 11.11
N ALA A 101 12.25 -2.29 11.31
CA ALA A 101 10.80 -2.09 11.29
C ALA A 101 10.18 -2.47 9.93
N GLY A 102 10.85 -2.11 8.82
CA GLY A 102 10.43 -2.50 7.47
C GLY A 102 10.44 -4.01 7.25
N ILE A 103 11.50 -4.70 7.67
CA ILE A 103 11.61 -6.17 7.56
C ILE A 103 10.55 -6.88 8.40
N LEU A 104 10.32 -6.44 9.64
CA LEU A 104 9.28 -7.02 10.51
C LEU A 104 7.88 -6.81 9.95
N ALA A 105 7.61 -5.65 9.35
CA ALA A 105 6.35 -5.37 8.65
C ALA A 105 6.16 -6.26 7.42
N LEU A 106 7.20 -6.47 6.61
CA LEU A 106 7.16 -7.38 5.46
C LEU A 106 6.83 -8.82 5.89
N MET A 107 7.51 -9.32 6.92
CA MET A 107 7.21 -10.63 7.50
C MET A 107 5.74 -10.73 7.93
N SER A 108 5.24 -9.69 8.61
CA SER A 108 3.84 -9.62 9.07
C SER A 108 2.84 -9.65 7.91
N PHE A 109 3.13 -8.86 6.87
CA PHE A 109 2.33 -8.81 5.65
C PHE A 109 2.30 -10.17 4.94
N LEU A 110 3.45 -10.82 4.78
CA LEU A 110 3.54 -12.13 4.13
C LEU A 110 2.76 -13.21 4.89
N ILE A 111 2.79 -13.21 6.22
CA ILE A 111 1.97 -14.12 7.05
C ILE A 111 0.48 -13.93 6.78
N VAL A 112 0.03 -12.68 6.67
CA VAL A 112 -1.40 -12.37 6.49
C VAL A 112 -1.89 -12.59 5.06
N ALA A 113 -1.17 -12.02 4.10
CA ALA A 113 -1.60 -11.90 2.72
C ALA A 113 -1.16 -13.08 1.85
N ALA A 114 -0.04 -13.73 2.17
CA ALA A 114 0.63 -14.67 1.27
C ALA A 114 0.81 -16.07 1.89
N PRO A 115 -0.28 -16.78 2.22
CA PRO A 115 -0.18 -18.14 2.75
C PRO A 115 0.49 -19.06 1.74
N THR A 116 1.38 -19.92 2.22
CA THR A 116 2.13 -20.84 1.35
C THR A 116 1.25 -22.00 0.91
N LEU A 117 1.21 -22.27 -0.39
CA LEU A 117 0.69 -23.51 -0.95
C LEU A 117 1.79 -24.57 -0.89
N ARG A 118 1.47 -25.76 -0.35
CA ARG A 118 2.40 -26.90 -0.35
C ARG A 118 2.01 -27.87 -1.47
N VAL A 119 2.91 -28.03 -2.43
CA VAL A 119 2.84 -29.06 -3.47
C VAL A 119 3.64 -30.25 -2.98
N VAL A 120 3.01 -31.41 -2.85
CA VAL A 120 3.60 -32.60 -2.19
C VAL A 120 4.33 -33.50 -3.17
N GLU A 121 3.89 -33.50 -4.43
CA GLU A 121 4.44 -34.31 -5.52
C GLU A 121 4.59 -33.44 -6.76
N ASP A 122 5.51 -33.81 -7.65
CA ASP A 122 5.72 -33.08 -8.91
C ASP A 122 4.46 -33.15 -9.78
N LEU A 123 4.02 -32.00 -10.26
CA LEU A 123 2.98 -31.82 -11.26
C LEU A 123 3.62 -31.34 -12.56
N GLU A 124 2.90 -31.43 -13.67
CA GLU A 124 3.38 -30.91 -14.95
C GLU A 124 3.74 -29.42 -14.84
N GLY A 125 5.03 -29.11 -15.00
CA GLY A 125 5.56 -27.74 -14.88
C GLY A 125 5.71 -27.19 -13.45
N VAL A 126 5.39 -27.95 -12.40
CA VAL A 126 5.48 -27.50 -10.99
C VAL A 126 6.12 -28.58 -10.13
N THR A 127 7.27 -28.31 -9.54
CA THR A 127 7.95 -29.25 -8.64
C THR A 127 7.32 -29.30 -7.25
N ALA A 128 7.57 -30.37 -6.50
CA ALA A 128 7.20 -30.44 -5.10
C ALA A 128 7.92 -29.33 -4.32
N GLY A 129 7.17 -28.57 -3.51
CA GLY A 129 7.70 -27.37 -2.90
C GLY A 129 6.67 -26.52 -2.14
N ARG A 130 7.12 -25.34 -1.71
CA ARG A 130 6.25 -24.32 -1.11
C ARG A 130 6.23 -23.11 -2.02
N TYR A 131 5.02 -22.68 -2.37
CA TYR A 131 4.78 -21.60 -3.32
C TYR A 131 3.97 -20.49 -2.67
N ILE A 132 4.27 -19.27 -3.06
CA ILE A 132 3.44 -18.10 -2.76
C ILE A 132 2.82 -17.66 -4.08
N ASN A 133 1.50 -17.45 -4.08
CA ASN A 133 0.84 -16.83 -5.23
C ASN A 133 1.22 -15.34 -5.27
N ILE A 134 1.91 -14.93 -6.32
CA ILE A 134 2.36 -13.54 -6.51
C ILE A 134 1.18 -12.55 -6.56
N ALA A 135 0.01 -12.96 -7.05
CA ALA A 135 -1.18 -12.12 -7.10
C ALA A 135 -1.63 -11.63 -5.71
N ASN A 136 -1.33 -12.39 -4.66
CA ASN A 136 -1.61 -12.00 -3.28
C ASN A 136 -0.75 -10.83 -2.80
N LEU A 137 0.31 -10.49 -3.51
CA LEU A 137 1.23 -9.39 -3.18
C LEU A 137 0.92 -8.11 -3.99
N GLY A 138 -0.06 -8.17 -4.90
CA GLY A 138 -0.47 -7.08 -5.78
C GLY A 138 -1.47 -6.12 -5.16
N SER A 139 -2.27 -5.46 -6.00
CA SER A 139 -3.19 -4.38 -5.61
C SER A 139 -4.21 -4.77 -4.55
N GLY A 140 -4.75 -6.00 -4.63
CA GLY A 140 -5.79 -6.51 -3.74
C GLY A 140 -5.39 -6.60 -2.26
N SER A 141 -4.09 -6.56 -1.95
CA SER A 141 -3.57 -6.67 -0.59
C SER A 141 -3.04 -5.33 -0.02
N LEU A 142 -3.17 -4.21 -0.74
CA LEU A 142 -2.63 -2.92 -0.32
C LEU A 142 -3.23 -2.39 0.99
N PHE A 143 -4.51 -2.64 1.27
CA PHE A 143 -5.09 -2.28 2.57
C PHE A 143 -4.49 -3.12 3.71
N GLY A 144 -4.32 -4.42 3.51
CA GLY A 144 -3.63 -5.28 4.46
C GLY A 144 -2.20 -4.80 4.70
N ALA A 145 -1.47 -4.49 3.64
CA ALA A 145 -0.11 -3.93 3.71
C ALA A 145 -0.02 -2.69 4.60
N ILE A 146 -0.95 -1.74 4.45
CA ILE A 146 -1.04 -0.53 5.29
C ILE A 146 -1.21 -0.90 6.77
N VAL A 147 -2.17 -1.78 7.07
CA VAL A 147 -2.51 -2.14 8.46
C VAL A 147 -1.40 -2.96 9.10
N THR A 148 -0.86 -3.97 8.41
CA THR A 148 0.25 -4.77 8.91
C THR A 148 1.48 -3.89 9.14
N ALA A 149 1.80 -2.97 8.22
CA ALA A 149 2.90 -2.04 8.41
C ALA A 149 2.75 -1.17 9.67
N ILE A 150 1.58 -0.57 9.87
CA ILE A 150 1.33 0.29 11.04
C ILE A 150 1.40 -0.53 12.33
N VAL A 151 0.66 -1.64 12.40
CA VAL A 151 0.55 -2.43 13.63
C VAL A 151 1.91 -3.03 14.01
N SER A 152 2.70 -3.55 13.05
CA SER A 152 4.03 -4.07 13.32
C SER A 152 4.97 -2.99 13.88
N VAL A 153 4.91 -1.77 13.34
CA VAL A 153 5.74 -0.66 13.86
C VAL A 153 5.29 -0.21 15.25
N GLU A 154 3.99 -0.14 15.52
CA GLU A 154 3.49 0.25 16.86
C GLU A 154 3.83 -0.81 17.91
N ILE A 155 3.73 -2.10 17.57
CA ILE A 155 4.18 -3.18 18.47
C ILE A 155 5.70 -3.04 18.66
N TYR A 156 6.48 -2.93 17.59
CA TYR A 156 7.93 -2.79 17.69
C TYR A 156 8.32 -1.61 18.61
N ARG A 157 7.74 -0.44 18.35
CA ARG A 157 7.91 0.77 19.15
C ARG A 157 7.61 0.53 20.63
N PHE A 158 6.49 -0.11 20.95
CA PHE A 158 6.09 -0.37 22.33
C PHE A 158 7.18 -1.14 23.09
N PHE A 159 7.75 -2.19 22.50
CA PHE A 159 8.81 -2.97 23.14
C PHE A 159 10.11 -2.15 23.31
N ILE A 160 10.48 -1.34 22.31
CA ILE A 160 11.66 -0.46 22.40
C ILE A 160 11.48 0.60 23.50
N GLU A 161 10.34 1.30 23.53
CA GLU A 161 10.06 2.35 24.54
C GLU A 161 9.98 1.77 25.95
N LYS A 162 9.45 0.55 26.10
CA LYS A 162 9.38 -0.15 27.38
C LYS A 162 10.68 -0.86 27.77
N LYS A 163 11.71 -0.82 26.92
CA LYS A 163 13.01 -1.50 27.13
C LYS A 163 12.84 -3.00 27.37
N ILE A 164 11.83 -3.61 26.74
CA ILE A 164 11.58 -5.06 26.76
C ILE A 164 12.37 -5.66 25.61
N THR A 165 13.70 -5.64 25.74
CA THR A 165 14.64 -6.00 24.69
C THR A 165 15.81 -6.78 25.28
N ILE A 166 16.53 -7.52 24.45
CA ILE A 166 17.77 -8.17 24.87
C ILE A 166 18.88 -7.12 24.89
N LYS A 167 19.56 -6.99 26.04
CA LYS A 167 20.69 -6.07 26.21
C LYS A 167 21.99 -6.78 25.85
N MET A 168 22.81 -6.14 25.02
CA MET A 168 24.15 -6.61 24.72
C MET A 168 25.18 -5.96 25.66
N PRO A 169 26.28 -6.66 25.99
CA PRO A 169 27.41 -6.08 26.72
C PRO A 169 28.09 -4.94 25.95
N ASP A 170 28.83 -4.11 26.67
CA ASP A 170 29.67 -3.09 26.08
C ASP A 170 30.75 -3.74 25.19
N GLY A 171 30.94 -3.23 23.97
CA GLY A 171 31.89 -3.76 22.99
C GLY A 171 31.27 -4.57 21.85
N VAL A 172 29.97 -4.85 21.87
CA VAL A 172 29.26 -5.48 20.75
C VAL A 172 28.94 -4.44 19.66
N PRO A 173 29.19 -4.74 18.37
CA PRO A 173 28.85 -3.82 17.28
C PRO A 173 27.36 -3.39 17.28
N PRO A 174 27.04 -2.15 16.87
CA PRO A 174 25.67 -1.64 16.84
C PRO A 174 24.71 -2.52 16.04
N GLU A 175 25.14 -3.10 14.92
CA GLU A 175 24.32 -3.90 14.01
C GLU A 175 23.86 -5.21 14.68
N VAL A 176 24.76 -5.84 15.43
CA VAL A 176 24.46 -7.05 16.21
C VAL A 176 23.50 -6.69 17.34
N THR A 177 23.75 -5.57 18.03
CA THR A 177 22.87 -5.07 19.10
C THR A 177 21.45 -4.83 18.59
N ASN A 178 21.29 -4.16 17.45
CA ASN A 178 19.98 -3.88 16.86
C ASN A 178 19.22 -5.17 16.52
N SER A 179 19.90 -6.19 16.01
CA SER A 179 19.29 -7.48 15.68
C SER A 179 18.74 -8.21 16.92
N PHE A 180 19.48 -8.20 18.04
CA PHE A 180 19.01 -8.80 19.30
C PHE A 180 17.94 -7.97 20.00
N VAL A 181 18.04 -6.64 19.94
CA VAL A 181 17.02 -5.72 20.43
C VAL A 181 15.67 -5.97 19.73
N ALA A 182 15.71 -6.30 18.44
CA ALA A 182 14.54 -6.59 17.63
C ALA A 182 13.94 -8.00 17.84
N LEU A 183 14.64 -8.92 18.52
CA LEU A 183 14.26 -10.34 18.58
C LEU A 183 12.91 -10.55 19.29
N ILE A 184 12.77 -10.00 20.49
CA ILE A 184 11.53 -10.12 21.28
C ILE A 184 10.34 -9.47 20.55
N PRO A 185 10.41 -8.19 20.11
CA PRO A 185 9.28 -7.62 19.37
C PRO A 185 9.01 -8.37 18.06
N GLY A 186 10.04 -8.83 17.34
CA GLY A 186 9.87 -9.61 16.13
C GLY A 186 9.09 -10.91 16.35
N ALA A 187 9.43 -11.65 17.42
CA ALA A 187 8.70 -12.87 17.79
C ALA A 187 7.23 -12.57 18.15
N VAL A 188 6.98 -11.50 18.90
CA VAL A 188 5.61 -11.10 19.29
C VAL A 188 4.78 -10.70 18.07
N ILE A 189 5.37 -9.91 17.16
CA ILE A 189 4.73 -9.50 15.91
C ILE A 189 4.38 -10.74 15.06
N LEU A 190 5.33 -11.66 14.89
CA LEU A 190 5.12 -12.90 14.15
C LEU A 190 3.95 -13.69 14.76
N ILE A 191 4.01 -13.96 16.06
CA ILE A 191 2.98 -14.75 16.76
C ILE A 191 1.62 -14.07 16.65
N PHE A 192 1.56 -12.75 16.83
CA PHE A 192 0.33 -11.98 16.74
C PHE A 192 -0.35 -12.17 15.37
N PHE A 193 0.35 -11.89 14.27
CA PHE A 193 -0.22 -12.02 12.93
C PHE A 193 -0.49 -13.47 12.54
N TRP A 194 0.36 -14.40 12.98
CA TRP A 194 0.14 -15.82 12.77
C TRP A 194 -1.14 -16.32 13.46
N VAL A 195 -1.37 -15.92 14.72
CA VAL A 195 -2.61 -16.25 15.45
C VAL A 195 -3.82 -15.65 14.74
N VAL A 196 -3.77 -14.35 14.42
CA VAL A 196 -4.86 -13.64 13.74
C VAL A 196 -5.23 -14.33 12.42
N ARG A 197 -4.23 -14.64 11.57
CA ARG A 197 -4.50 -15.22 10.26
C ARG A 197 -4.83 -16.71 10.29
N HIS A 198 -4.05 -17.51 11.01
CA HIS A 198 -4.07 -18.98 10.87
C HIS A 198 -4.78 -19.70 12.01
N MET A 199 -4.83 -19.15 13.22
CA MET A 199 -5.57 -19.76 14.34
C MET A 199 -7.01 -19.25 14.38
N LEU A 200 -7.21 -17.95 14.20
CA LEU A 200 -8.54 -17.32 14.19
C LEU A 200 -9.20 -17.33 12.80
N GLY A 201 -8.43 -17.60 11.74
CA GLY A 201 -8.94 -17.60 10.37
C GLY A 201 -9.34 -16.21 9.85
N PHE A 202 -8.90 -15.13 10.50
CA PHE A 202 -9.33 -13.78 10.14
C PHE A 202 -8.68 -13.36 8.82
N ASP A 203 -9.53 -13.06 7.83
CA ASP A 203 -9.10 -12.47 6.57
C ASP A 203 -9.08 -10.94 6.68
N LEU A 204 -7.91 -10.40 7.04
CA LEU A 204 -7.71 -8.96 7.19
C LEU A 204 -7.98 -8.21 5.88
N ASN A 205 -7.54 -8.75 4.74
CA ASN A 205 -7.71 -8.08 3.45
C ASN A 205 -9.19 -8.03 3.06
N GLY A 206 -9.91 -9.15 3.18
CA GLY A 206 -11.34 -9.21 2.92
C GLY A 206 -12.12 -8.30 3.86
N PHE A 207 -11.82 -8.32 5.16
CA PHE A 207 -12.45 -7.45 6.15
C PHE A 207 -12.25 -5.97 5.84
N LEU A 208 -11.01 -5.54 5.57
CA LEU A 208 -10.72 -4.14 5.27
C LEU A 208 -11.36 -3.70 3.95
N SER A 209 -11.37 -4.57 2.94
CA SER A 209 -12.04 -4.29 1.68
C SER A 209 -13.52 -4.03 1.91
N GLN A 210 -14.22 -4.88 2.68
CA GLN A 210 -15.63 -4.68 3.01
C GLN A 210 -15.87 -3.42 3.86
N LEU A 211 -15.03 -3.18 4.86
CA LEU A 211 -15.16 -2.04 5.77
C LEU A 211 -14.95 -0.69 5.06
N LEU A 212 -13.99 -0.63 4.13
CA LEU A 212 -13.58 0.60 3.46
C LEU A 212 -14.28 0.82 2.12
N MET A 213 -14.97 -0.18 1.57
CA MET A 213 -15.73 -0.06 0.31
C MET A 213 -16.79 1.07 0.33
N PRO A 214 -17.57 1.30 1.41
CA PRO A 214 -18.48 2.44 1.47
C PRO A 214 -17.73 3.78 1.39
N LEU A 215 -16.55 3.86 2.03
CA LEU A 215 -15.72 5.06 2.02
C LEU A 215 -15.08 5.28 0.65
N LYS A 216 -14.62 4.22 -0.03
CA LYS A 216 -14.21 4.22 -1.44
C LYS A 216 -15.37 4.76 -2.30
N GLY A 217 -16.57 4.21 -2.18
CA GLY A 217 -17.74 4.67 -2.95
C GLY A 217 -18.10 6.16 -2.78
N VAL A 218 -17.94 6.71 -1.57
CA VAL A 218 -18.30 8.10 -1.24
C VAL A 218 -17.16 9.10 -1.48
N LEU A 219 -15.90 8.74 -1.21
CA LEU A 219 -14.76 9.67 -1.25
C LEU A 219 -13.76 9.38 -2.36
N ALA A 220 -13.72 8.17 -2.92
CA ALA A 220 -12.69 7.79 -3.87
C ALA A 220 -13.11 6.53 -4.61
N GLY A 221 -13.87 6.63 -5.70
CA GLY A 221 -14.38 5.43 -6.35
C GLY A 221 -15.30 5.71 -7.51
N ASN A 222 -15.86 4.64 -8.08
CA ASN A 222 -16.50 4.59 -9.39
C ASN A 222 -17.92 5.16 -9.42
N SER A 223 -18.22 6.03 -8.46
CA SER A 223 -19.46 6.79 -8.45
C SER A 223 -19.14 8.22 -8.88
N LEU A 224 -19.95 8.75 -9.79
CA LEU A 224 -19.86 10.16 -10.21
C LEU A 224 -19.91 11.10 -9.00
N PHE A 225 -20.76 10.77 -8.02
CA PHE A 225 -20.88 11.54 -6.79
C PHE A 225 -19.55 11.58 -6.00
N GLY A 226 -18.88 10.44 -5.82
CA GLY A 226 -17.63 10.39 -5.06
C GLY A 226 -16.50 11.14 -5.75
N GLY A 227 -16.39 11.02 -7.08
CA GLY A 227 -15.47 11.81 -7.87
C GLY A 227 -15.70 13.32 -7.74
N LEU A 228 -16.95 13.76 -7.93
CA LEU A 228 -17.34 15.17 -7.80
C LEU A 228 -17.15 15.70 -6.38
N LEU A 229 -17.49 14.92 -5.35
CA LEU A 229 -17.30 15.31 -3.96
C LEU A 229 -15.82 15.53 -3.67
N THR A 230 -14.94 14.68 -4.18
CA THR A 230 -13.50 14.81 -4.01
C THR A 230 -12.94 16.05 -4.68
N VAL A 231 -13.31 16.30 -5.94
CA VAL A 231 -12.91 17.53 -6.65
C VAL A 231 -13.45 18.75 -5.91
N PHE A 232 -14.73 18.72 -5.50
CA PHE A 232 -15.34 19.78 -4.72
C PHE A 232 -14.57 20.06 -3.42
N LEU A 233 -14.22 19.04 -2.64
CA LEU A 233 -13.48 19.22 -1.39
C LEU A 233 -12.08 19.80 -1.64
N ILE A 234 -11.38 19.34 -2.68
CA ILE A 234 -10.09 19.89 -3.09
C ILE A 234 -10.22 21.38 -3.44
N CYS A 235 -11.15 21.73 -4.34
CA CYS A 235 -11.39 23.12 -4.73
C CYS A 235 -11.89 23.98 -3.57
N PHE A 236 -12.72 23.43 -2.69
CA PHE A 236 -13.24 24.10 -1.51
C PHE A 236 -12.09 24.55 -0.60
N PHE A 237 -11.12 23.67 -0.32
CA PHE A 237 -9.93 24.07 0.44
C PHE A 237 -9.09 25.12 -0.29
N TRP A 238 -8.95 25.01 -1.62
CA TRP A 238 -8.23 26.00 -2.44
C TRP A 238 -8.84 27.40 -2.37
N VAL A 239 -10.17 27.51 -2.45
CA VAL A 239 -10.89 28.79 -2.33
C VAL A 239 -10.65 29.43 -0.96
N LEU A 240 -10.36 28.62 0.05
CA LEU A 240 -10.04 29.06 1.41
C LEU A 240 -8.55 29.35 1.62
N GLY A 241 -7.75 29.35 0.55
CA GLY A 241 -6.31 29.60 0.60
C GLY A 241 -5.48 28.41 1.12
N ILE A 242 -6.07 27.22 1.17
CA ILE A 242 -5.43 26.00 1.69
C ILE A 242 -5.13 25.07 0.52
N HIS A 243 -3.95 24.48 0.49
CA HIS A 243 -3.58 23.54 -0.57
C HIS A 243 -4.43 22.25 -0.48
N GLY A 244 -5.57 22.20 -1.18
CA GLY A 244 -6.56 21.12 -1.09
C GLY A 244 -6.01 19.71 -1.23
N PRO A 245 -5.12 19.41 -2.20
CA PRO A 245 -4.49 18.09 -2.31
C PRO A 245 -3.61 17.72 -1.11
N ALA A 246 -3.10 18.70 -0.35
CA ALA A 246 -2.32 18.40 0.85
C ALA A 246 -3.21 17.97 2.02
N ILE A 247 -4.44 18.47 2.07
CA ILE A 247 -5.45 18.09 3.07
C ILE A 247 -6.12 16.77 2.70
N MET A 248 -6.55 16.63 1.45
CA MET A 248 -7.31 15.46 0.99
C MET A 248 -6.42 14.28 0.64
N GLY A 249 -5.19 14.53 0.19
CA GLY A 249 -4.25 13.51 -0.28
C GLY A 249 -4.03 12.36 0.70
N PRO A 250 -3.81 12.58 2.00
CA PRO A 250 -3.61 11.49 2.94
C PRO A 250 -4.81 10.54 3.05
N VAL A 251 -6.03 11.04 2.87
CA VAL A 251 -7.25 10.24 2.94
C VAL A 251 -7.53 9.55 1.61
N ILE A 252 -7.35 10.26 0.49
CA ILE A 252 -7.84 9.81 -0.82
C ILE A 252 -6.79 9.03 -1.62
N ARG A 253 -5.51 9.40 -1.54
CA ARG A 253 -4.46 8.74 -2.35
C ARG A 253 -4.41 7.22 -2.18
N PRO A 254 -4.48 6.66 -0.96
CA PRO A 254 -4.49 5.20 -0.81
C PRO A 254 -5.59 4.54 -1.65
N PHE A 255 -6.77 5.14 -1.75
CA PHE A 255 -7.85 4.62 -2.59
C PHE A 255 -7.55 4.77 -4.08
N TRP A 256 -6.98 5.89 -4.51
CA TRP A 256 -6.57 6.07 -5.91
C TRP A 256 -5.47 5.10 -6.32
N ASP A 257 -4.45 4.92 -5.48
CA ASP A 257 -3.32 4.03 -5.74
C ASP A 257 -3.79 2.57 -5.84
N ILE A 258 -4.76 2.18 -5.00
CA ILE A 258 -5.42 0.87 -5.09
C ILE A 258 -6.24 0.77 -6.38
N SER A 259 -7.04 1.78 -6.69
CA SER A 259 -7.94 1.76 -7.86
C SER A 259 -7.19 1.72 -9.19
N ILE A 260 -6.08 2.46 -9.31
CA ILE A 260 -5.25 2.40 -10.51
C ILE A 260 -4.52 1.07 -10.62
N ALA A 261 -4.04 0.50 -9.51
CA ALA A 261 -3.40 -0.80 -9.52
C ALA A 261 -4.40 -1.92 -9.88
N GLU A 262 -5.63 -1.88 -9.36
CA GLU A 262 -6.73 -2.78 -9.76
C GLU A 262 -7.04 -2.67 -11.27
N ASN A 263 -7.02 -1.46 -11.84
CA ASN A 263 -7.22 -1.28 -13.28
C ASN A 263 -6.08 -1.90 -14.09
N ILE A 264 -4.83 -1.69 -13.66
CA ILE A 264 -3.66 -2.26 -14.35
C ILE A 264 -3.74 -3.80 -14.32
N ASP A 265 -4.05 -4.39 -13.17
CA ASP A 265 -4.22 -5.84 -13.02
C ASP A 265 -5.35 -6.36 -13.94
N ALA A 266 -6.50 -5.68 -13.95
CA ALA A 266 -7.64 -6.07 -14.80
C ALA A 266 -7.30 -5.96 -16.30
N PHE A 267 -6.58 -4.92 -16.70
CA PHE A 267 -6.16 -4.69 -18.08
C PHE A 267 -5.17 -5.77 -18.54
N ASN A 268 -4.17 -6.11 -17.70
CA ASN A 268 -3.22 -7.19 -18.01
C ASN A 268 -3.89 -8.56 -18.04
N ALA A 269 -4.96 -8.76 -17.28
CA ALA A 269 -5.82 -9.94 -17.38
C ALA A 269 -6.73 -9.97 -18.63
N GLY A 270 -6.61 -8.99 -19.53
CA GLY A 270 -7.34 -8.94 -20.80
C GLY A 270 -8.69 -8.22 -20.73
N THR A 271 -9.00 -7.53 -19.64
CA THR A 271 -10.22 -6.72 -19.56
C THR A 271 -10.11 -5.54 -20.54
N ASN A 272 -11.15 -5.32 -21.33
CA ASN A 272 -11.17 -4.20 -22.29
C ASN A 272 -11.03 -2.84 -21.57
N ALA A 273 -10.25 -1.92 -22.12
CA ALA A 273 -10.02 -0.58 -21.55
C ALA A 273 -11.33 0.22 -21.28
N GLN A 274 -12.40 -0.05 -22.03
CA GLN A 274 -13.72 0.57 -21.83
C GLN A 274 -14.49 0.01 -20.63
N ASN A 275 -14.09 -1.16 -20.14
CA ASN A 275 -14.74 -1.91 -19.06
C ASN A 275 -13.86 -2.01 -17.80
N MET A 276 -12.93 -1.06 -17.63
CA MET A 276 -12.10 -1.01 -16.43
C MET A 276 -12.96 -0.87 -15.18
N PRO A 277 -12.60 -1.56 -14.07
CA PRO A 277 -13.41 -1.53 -12.87
C PRO A 277 -13.45 -0.14 -12.27
N ASN A 278 -12.38 0.66 -12.40
CA ASN A 278 -12.29 1.98 -11.80
C ASN A 278 -12.14 3.17 -12.77
N ILE A 279 -12.86 4.26 -12.51
CA ILE A 279 -12.81 5.49 -13.31
C ILE A 279 -12.02 6.60 -12.61
N PHE A 280 -12.35 6.88 -11.35
CA PHE A 280 -11.76 7.99 -10.60
C PHE A 280 -10.44 7.56 -9.93
N THR A 281 -9.36 7.67 -10.68
CA THR A 281 -7.97 7.49 -10.20
C THR A 281 -7.28 8.84 -10.03
N GLU A 282 -6.06 8.86 -9.47
CA GLU A 282 -5.28 10.09 -9.39
C GLU A 282 -5.00 10.66 -10.80
N GLN A 283 -4.73 9.79 -11.78
CA GLN A 283 -4.43 10.16 -13.16
C GLN A 283 -5.65 10.79 -13.86
N PHE A 284 -6.87 10.32 -13.55
CA PHE A 284 -8.08 10.96 -14.05
C PHE A 284 -8.14 12.43 -13.63
N LEU A 285 -7.90 12.71 -12.35
CA LEU A 285 -7.85 14.08 -11.85
C LEU A 285 -6.70 14.86 -12.52
N GLN A 286 -5.48 14.33 -12.54
CA GLN A 286 -4.31 15.05 -13.05
C GLN A 286 -4.38 15.41 -14.55
N TRP A 287 -5.03 14.59 -15.36
CA TRP A 287 -5.01 14.75 -16.82
C TRP A 287 -6.28 15.36 -17.40
N PHE A 288 -7.41 15.29 -16.69
CA PHE A 288 -8.71 15.69 -17.24
C PHE A 288 -9.45 16.77 -16.42
N VAL A 289 -9.02 17.08 -15.19
CA VAL A 289 -9.73 17.99 -14.27
C VAL A 289 -8.79 19.09 -13.77
#